data_AF-A0A1R1LPZ7-F1
#
_entry.id   AF-A0A1R1LPZ7-F1
#
_cell.length_a   1.000
_cell.length_b   1.000
_cell.length_c   1.000
_cell.angle_alpha   90.00
_cell.angle_beta   90.00
_cell.angle_gamma   90.00
#
_symmetry.space_group_name_H-M   'P 1'
#
loop_
_entity.id
_entity.type
_entity.pdbx_description
1 polymer ?
#
loop_
_entity_poly.entity_id
_entity_poly.type
_entity_poly.pdbx_seq_one_letter_code
_entity_poly.pdbx_strand_id
1 'polypeptide(L)'
;MICTDKRVLAKVSALIGDTARTSSWNDRLFTCRYPAVGGALVITVKQPPKGGERTWYDQQRSRYPGITTIDGLTNFGLPGASTDDGVVLFLKDGMTLTVDARQLTDRPTGQRAQDAYSIASVVIACWQHDSF
;
A
#
# COMPACT_ATOMS: atom_id res chain seq x y z
N MET A 1 12.58 1.68 -7.28
CA MET A 1 11.92 0.60 -6.52
C MET A 1 11.34 1.16 -5.23
N ILE A 2 9.99 1.15 -5.05
CA ILE A 2 9.33 1.64 -3.82
C ILE A 2 10.00 1.11 -2.55
N CYS A 3 10.41 -0.17 -2.56
CA CYS A 3 11.02 -0.84 -1.42
C CYS A 3 12.36 -0.25 -0.95
N THR A 4 13.06 0.41 -1.87
CA THR A 4 14.39 0.97 -1.66
C THR A 4 14.36 2.49 -1.74
N ASP A 5 13.20 3.10 -1.98
CA ASP A 5 13.05 4.54 -1.98
C ASP A 5 13.34 5.08 -0.57
N LYS A 6 14.25 6.05 -0.49
CA LYS A 6 14.73 6.57 0.79
C LYS A 6 13.61 7.21 1.63
N ARG A 7 12.58 7.76 1.00
CA ARG A 7 11.46 8.42 1.69
C ARG A 7 10.51 7.39 2.26
N VAL A 8 10.22 6.34 1.49
CA VAL A 8 9.43 5.19 1.95
C VAL A 8 10.16 4.50 3.10
N LEU A 9 11.46 4.22 2.96
CA LEU A 9 12.26 3.61 4.01
C LEU A 9 12.28 4.46 5.28
N ALA A 10 12.59 5.76 5.17
CA ALA A 10 12.59 6.64 6.33
C ALA A 10 11.22 6.67 7.03
N LYS A 11 10.12 6.66 6.27
CA LYS A 11 8.77 6.62 6.82
C LYS A 11 8.48 5.31 7.55
N VAL A 12 8.82 4.17 6.95
CA VAL A 12 8.61 2.85 7.56
C VAL A 12 9.48 2.69 8.80
N SER A 13 10.76 3.05 8.75
CA SER A 13 11.66 3.01 9.91
C SER A 13 11.20 3.89 11.06
N ALA A 14 10.68 5.09 10.76
CA ALA A 14 10.12 5.96 11.80
C ALA A 14 8.87 5.38 12.46
N LEU A 15 8.12 4.51 11.75
CA LEU A 15 6.94 3.86 12.29
C LEU A 15 7.33 2.61 13.07
N ILE A 16 7.95 1.62 12.44
CA ILE A 16 8.13 0.27 12.98
C ILE A 16 9.59 -0.09 13.32
N GLY A 17 10.50 0.88 13.26
CA GLY A 17 11.93 0.67 13.48
C GLY A 17 12.65 0.12 12.24
N ASP A 18 13.98 0.08 12.32
CA ASP A 18 14.80 -0.52 11.28
C ASP A 18 14.69 -2.05 11.34
N THR A 19 14.26 -2.63 10.22
CA THR A 19 13.98 -4.06 10.10
C THR A 19 14.55 -4.62 8.81
N ALA A 20 14.97 -5.89 8.85
CA ALA A 20 15.39 -6.62 7.66
C ALA A 20 14.17 -6.88 6.77
N ARG A 21 14.00 -6.05 5.74
CA ARG A 21 12.92 -6.18 4.75
C ARG A 21 13.26 -7.23 3.69
N THR A 22 12.21 -7.80 3.09
CA THR A 22 12.33 -8.66 1.92
C THR A 22 11.46 -8.12 0.79
N SER A 23 11.88 -8.37 -0.46
CA SER A 23 11.09 -8.05 -1.64
C SER A 23 11.00 -9.22 -2.59
N SER A 24 9.91 -9.29 -3.35
CA SER A 24 9.72 -10.25 -4.43
C SER A 24 8.96 -9.61 -5.59
N TRP A 25 9.19 -10.13 -6.79
CA TRP A 25 8.44 -9.81 -7.99
C TRP A 25 8.01 -11.11 -8.64
N ASN A 26 6.71 -11.39 -8.63
CA ASN A 26 6.14 -12.57 -9.27
C ASN A 26 4.76 -12.22 -9.83
N ASP A 27 4.42 -12.74 -11.02
CA ASP A 27 3.15 -12.47 -11.68
C ASP A 27 2.81 -10.97 -11.73
N ARG A 28 3.78 -10.11 -12.08
CA ARG A 28 3.62 -8.65 -12.13
C ARG A 28 3.12 -8.03 -10.82
N LEU A 29 3.37 -8.70 -9.70
CA LEU A 29 3.10 -8.23 -8.35
C LEU A 29 4.42 -8.02 -7.66
N PHE A 30 4.77 -6.75 -7.45
CA PHE A 30 5.83 -6.39 -6.52
C PHE A 30 5.29 -6.52 -5.10
N THR A 31 6.06 -7.14 -4.22
CA THR A 31 5.74 -7.23 -2.79
C THR A 31 6.96 -6.85 -1.97
N CYS A 32 6.77 -5.97 -1.00
CA CYS A 32 7.73 -5.63 0.05
C CYS A 32 7.15 -5.91 1.41
N ARG A 33 7.86 -6.72 2.19
CA ARG A 33 7.49 -7.07 3.55
C ARG A 33 8.50 -6.47 4.52
N TYR A 34 7.98 -5.75 5.51
CA TYR A 34 8.74 -5.16 6.60
C TYR A 34 8.32 -5.84 7.90
N PRO A 35 9.13 -6.78 8.42
CA PRO A 35 8.85 -7.42 9.71
C PRO A 35 8.80 -6.38 10.83
N ALA A 36 7.83 -6.51 11.74
CA ALA A 36 7.67 -5.64 12.88
C ALA A 36 7.30 -6.46 14.12
N VAL A 37 7.36 -5.85 15.29
CA VAL A 37 6.71 -6.43 16.48
C VAL A 37 5.23 -6.61 16.16
N GLY A 38 4.64 -7.74 16.54
CA GLY A 38 3.24 -8.06 16.24
C GLY A 38 2.97 -8.58 14.82
N GLY A 39 3.92 -8.55 13.89
CA GLY A 39 3.76 -9.18 12.57
C GLY A 39 4.57 -8.50 11.46
N ALA A 40 3.90 -7.83 10.52
CA ALA A 40 4.57 -7.11 9.44
C ALA A 40 3.69 -6.06 8.77
N LEU A 41 4.35 -5.04 8.24
CA LEU A 41 3.77 -4.17 7.22
C LEU A 41 4.06 -4.77 5.84
N VAL A 42 3.05 -4.81 4.96
CA VAL A 42 3.20 -5.28 3.58
C VAL A 42 2.79 -4.19 2.61
N ILE A 43 3.66 -3.91 1.64
CA ILE A 43 3.39 -3.01 0.52
C ILE A 43 3.43 -3.82 -0.76
N THR A 44 2.38 -3.77 -1.57
CA THR A 44 2.36 -4.42 -2.89
C THR A 44 1.99 -3.46 -4.00
N VAL A 45 2.55 -3.68 -5.18
CA VAL A 45 2.14 -3.01 -6.42
C VAL A 45 1.83 -4.07 -7.46
N LYS A 46 0.56 -4.18 -7.88
CA LYS A 46 0.16 -5.02 -9.00
C LYS A 46 0.13 -4.20 -10.28
N GLN A 47 0.79 -4.70 -11.31
CA GLN A 47 0.62 -4.27 -12.69
C GLN A 47 -0.21 -5.31 -13.46
N PRO A 48 -1.55 -5.17 -13.49
CA PRO A 48 -2.40 -6.08 -14.25
C PRO A 48 -2.15 -5.96 -15.77
N PRO A 49 -2.60 -6.94 -16.57
CA PRO A 49 -2.61 -6.81 -18.02
C PRO A 49 -3.40 -5.58 -18.48
N LYS A 50 -3.01 -5.02 -19.63
CA LYS A 50 -3.67 -3.84 -20.20
C LYS A 50 -5.17 -4.07 -20.36
N GLY A 51 -5.99 -3.13 -19.90
CA GLY A 51 -7.45 -3.22 -19.90
C GLY A 51 -8.05 -3.92 -18.66
N GLY A 52 -7.22 -4.51 -17.80
CA GLY A 52 -7.64 -5.16 -16.54
C GLY A 52 -7.44 -4.30 -15.29
N GLU A 53 -6.95 -3.07 -15.43
CA GLU A 53 -6.49 -2.22 -14.33
C GLU A 53 -7.61 -1.89 -13.35
N ARG A 54 -8.74 -1.40 -13.87
CA ARG A 54 -9.91 -1.06 -13.06
C ARG A 54 -10.55 -2.30 -12.44
N THR A 55 -10.70 -3.36 -13.24
CA THR A 55 -11.25 -4.64 -12.77
C THR A 55 -10.42 -5.22 -11.63
N TRP A 56 -9.09 -5.21 -11.73
CA TRP A 56 -8.23 -5.67 -10.65
C TRP A 56 -8.39 -4.81 -9.39
N TYR A 57 -8.38 -3.48 -9.53
CA TYR A 57 -8.57 -2.58 -8.40
C TYR A 57 -9.90 -2.84 -7.68
N ASP A 58 -11.01 -2.95 -8.41
CA ASP A 58 -12.34 -3.21 -7.83
C ASP A 58 -12.41 -4.61 -7.19
N GLN A 59 -11.76 -5.62 -7.80
CA GLN A 59 -11.60 -6.94 -7.17
C GLN A 59 -10.80 -6.87 -5.87
N GLN A 60 -9.71 -6.10 -5.81
CA GLN A 60 -8.96 -5.93 -4.57
C GLN A 60 -9.80 -5.24 -3.50
N ARG A 61 -10.56 -4.19 -3.85
CA ARG A 61 -11.50 -3.55 -2.91
C ARG A 61 -12.47 -4.57 -2.32
N SER A 62 -13.07 -5.42 -3.14
CA SER A 62 -14.05 -6.42 -2.68
C SER A 62 -13.51 -7.43 -1.66
N ARG A 63 -12.18 -7.59 -1.56
CA ARG A 63 -11.53 -8.51 -0.59
C ARG A 63 -11.41 -7.93 0.81
N TYR A 64 -11.65 -6.63 0.98
CA TYR A 64 -11.49 -5.94 2.25
C TYR A 64 -12.85 -5.48 2.78
N PRO A 65 -13.43 -6.19 3.77
CA PRO A 65 -14.67 -5.78 4.41
C PRO A 65 -14.53 -4.37 4.99
N GLY A 66 -15.57 -3.54 4.82
CA GLY A 66 -15.58 -2.18 5.35
C GLY A 66 -14.69 -1.19 4.59
N ILE A 67 -14.14 -1.55 3.43
CA ILE A 67 -13.36 -0.61 2.63
C ILE A 67 -14.26 0.51 2.07
N THR A 68 -13.86 1.75 2.31
CA THR A 68 -14.56 2.95 1.85
C THR A 68 -13.69 3.73 0.87
N THR A 69 -14.32 4.52 0.01
CA THR A 69 -13.58 5.41 -0.90
C THR A 69 -12.89 6.51 -0.10
N ILE A 70 -11.66 6.85 -0.47
CA ILE A 70 -11.01 8.08 0.01
C ILE A 70 -11.52 9.23 -0.86
N ASP A 71 -12.36 10.07 -0.26
CA ASP A 71 -12.99 11.18 -0.97
C ASP A 71 -11.99 12.24 -1.43
N GLY A 72 -12.37 12.99 -2.46
CA GLY A 72 -11.58 14.10 -3.00
C GLY A 72 -10.47 13.69 -3.99
N LEU A 73 -9.89 12.49 -3.88
CA LEU A 73 -8.80 12.05 -4.77
C LEU A 73 -9.29 11.48 -6.11
N THR A 74 -10.50 10.90 -6.11
CA THR A 74 -11.10 10.30 -7.32
C THR A 74 -11.27 11.33 -8.45
N ASN A 75 -11.63 12.58 -8.11
CA ASN A 75 -11.81 13.66 -9.09
C ASN A 75 -10.49 14.10 -9.75
N PHE A 76 -9.34 13.75 -9.17
CA PHE A 76 -8.01 14.00 -9.74
C PHE A 76 -7.44 12.78 -10.48
N GLY A 77 -8.29 11.79 -10.79
CA GLY A 77 -7.85 10.58 -11.50
C GLY A 77 -7.02 9.64 -10.64
N LEU A 78 -7.12 9.74 -9.31
CA LEU A 78 -6.43 8.86 -8.36
C LEU A 78 -7.44 8.16 -7.44
N PRO A 79 -8.18 7.14 -7.93
CA PRO A 79 -9.08 6.37 -7.09
C PRO A 79 -8.33 5.76 -5.90
N GLY A 80 -8.81 6.08 -4.70
CA GLY A 80 -8.26 5.62 -3.43
C GLY A 80 -9.35 4.98 -2.58
N ALA A 81 -8.99 3.98 -1.78
CA ALA A 81 -9.89 3.36 -0.84
C ALA A 81 -9.14 2.91 0.43
N SER A 82 -9.79 2.93 1.58
CA SER A 82 -9.19 2.56 2.85
C SER A 82 -10.16 1.82 3.76
N THR A 83 -9.61 1.08 4.70
CA THR A 83 -10.33 0.44 5.81
C THR A 83 -9.91 1.08 7.12
N ASP A 84 -10.77 1.00 8.13
CA ASP A 84 -10.46 1.51 9.47
C ASP A 84 -9.47 0.62 10.24
N ASP A 85 -9.11 -0.56 9.71
CA ASP A 85 -8.22 -1.52 10.37
C ASP A 85 -6.79 -1.58 9.82
N GLY A 86 -6.47 -0.87 8.74
CA GLY A 86 -5.09 -0.72 8.28
C GLY A 86 -4.80 -1.13 6.83
N VAL A 87 -5.78 -1.10 5.93
CA VAL A 87 -5.56 -1.30 4.48
C VAL A 87 -5.83 -0.02 3.73
N VAL A 88 -4.91 0.34 2.82
CA VAL A 88 -5.09 1.43 1.84
C VAL A 88 -4.77 0.93 0.44
N LEU A 89 -5.64 1.28 -0.51
CA LEU A 89 -5.51 0.99 -1.94
C LEU A 89 -5.48 2.29 -2.75
N PHE A 90 -4.61 2.34 -3.76
CA PHE A 90 -4.63 3.39 -4.79
C PHE A 90 -4.50 2.79 -6.18
N LEU A 91 -5.27 3.31 -7.14
CA LEU A 91 -5.09 3.05 -8.57
C LEU A 91 -4.35 4.24 -9.20
N LYS A 92 -3.12 4.00 -9.66
CA LYS A 92 -2.28 5.02 -10.32
C LYS A 92 -1.51 4.40 -11.47
N ASP A 93 -1.44 5.09 -12.61
CA ASP A 93 -0.69 4.67 -13.81
C ASP A 93 -1.06 3.23 -14.29
N GLY A 94 -2.32 2.82 -14.07
CA GLY A 94 -2.78 1.47 -14.39
C GLY A 94 -2.32 0.38 -13.42
N MET A 95 -1.70 0.74 -12.29
CA MET A 95 -1.24 -0.18 -11.26
C MET A 95 -2.04 0.02 -9.97
N THR A 96 -2.19 -1.06 -9.20
CA THR A 96 -2.83 -0.99 -7.88
C THR A 96 -1.77 -1.10 -6.79
N LEU A 97 -1.62 -0.03 -6.01
CA LEU A 97 -0.90 -0.03 -4.74
C LEU A 97 -1.81 -0.61 -3.66
N THR A 98 -1.24 -1.45 -2.80
CA THR A 98 -1.84 -1.88 -1.54
C THR A 98 -0.83 -1.70 -0.43
N VAL A 99 -1.24 -1.06 0.66
CA VAL A 99 -0.51 -1.03 1.93
C VAL A 99 -1.39 -1.72 2.95
N ASP A 100 -0.89 -2.83 3.53
CA ASP A 100 -1.58 -3.62 4.55
C ASP A 100 -0.76 -3.61 5.85
N ALA A 101 -1.29 -2.91 6.85
CA ALA A 101 -0.74 -2.78 8.20
C ALA A 101 -1.54 -3.57 9.25
N ARG A 102 -2.52 -4.39 8.84
CA ARG A 102 -3.41 -5.10 9.79
C ARG A 102 -2.65 -6.08 10.68
N GLN A 103 -1.53 -6.62 10.18
CA GLN A 103 -0.63 -7.51 10.94
C GLN A 103 0.27 -6.76 11.93
N LEU A 104 0.16 -5.44 12.11
CA LEU A 104 0.88 -4.73 13.19
C LEU A 104 0.08 -4.84 14.49
N THR A 105 -0.04 -6.07 15.03
CA THR A 105 -1.01 -6.36 16.09
C THR A 105 -0.68 -5.72 17.45
N ASP A 106 0.55 -5.25 17.61
CA ASP A 106 1.04 -4.45 18.73
C ASP A 106 0.49 -3.02 18.74
N ARG A 107 -0.10 -2.55 17.64
CA ARG A 107 -0.69 -1.21 17.49
C ARG A 107 -2.20 -1.21 17.64
N PRO A 108 -2.82 -0.14 18.17
CA PRO A 108 -4.27 0.05 18.10
C PRO A 108 -4.78 0.11 16.66
N THR A 109 -6.00 -0.37 16.41
CA THR A 109 -6.63 -0.42 15.07
C THR A 109 -6.58 0.93 14.34
N GLY A 110 -6.98 2.02 15.00
CA GLY A 110 -6.93 3.36 14.40
C GLY A 110 -5.51 3.83 14.04
N GLN A 111 -4.50 3.40 14.80
CA GLN A 111 -3.10 3.69 14.47
C GLN A 111 -2.66 2.93 13.22
N ARG A 112 -3.08 1.67 13.04
CA ARG A 112 -2.78 0.88 11.83
C ARG A 112 -3.35 1.54 10.58
N ALA A 113 -4.58 2.06 10.66
CA ALA A 113 -5.20 2.82 9.57
C ALA A 113 -4.42 4.10 9.23
N GLN A 114 -4.03 4.89 10.24
CA GLN A 114 -3.22 6.09 10.05
C GLN A 114 -1.85 5.77 9.44
N ASP A 115 -1.19 4.71 9.92
CA ASP A 115 0.12 4.27 9.43
C ASP A 115 0.04 3.85 7.97
N ALA A 116 -0.94 3.01 7.61
CA ALA A 116 -1.17 2.54 6.25
C ALA A 116 -1.42 3.72 5.29
N TYR A 117 -2.29 4.65 5.67
CA TYR A 117 -2.57 5.86 4.88
C TYR A 117 -1.34 6.75 4.73
N SER A 118 -0.59 6.95 5.81
CA SER A 118 0.60 7.79 5.81
C SER A 118 1.71 7.22 4.93
N ILE A 119 1.94 5.90 4.97
CA ILE A 119 2.89 5.21 4.08
C ILE A 119 2.41 5.28 2.63
N ALA A 120 1.14 4.99 2.36
CA ALA A 120 0.58 5.04 1.01
C ALA A 120 0.71 6.44 0.39
N SER A 121 0.51 7.50 1.18
CA SER A 121 0.69 8.89 0.74
C SER A 121 2.13 9.19 0.35
N VAL A 122 3.12 8.73 1.12
CA VAL A 122 4.54 8.89 0.77
C VAL A 122 4.87 8.16 -0.52
N VAL A 123 4.40 6.92 -0.65
CA VAL A 123 4.57 6.12 -1.86
C VAL A 123 3.99 6.83 -3.08
N ILE A 124 2.75 7.31 -3.01
CA ILE A 124 2.10 8.01 -4.12
C ILE A 124 2.86 9.30 -4.48
N ALA A 125 3.34 10.04 -3.48
CA ALA A 125 4.10 11.27 -3.69
C ALA A 125 5.46 11.04 -4.36
N CYS A 126 6.10 9.87 -4.17
CA CYS A 126 7.36 9.52 -4.83
C CYS A 126 7.21 8.56 -6.02
N TRP A 127 5.98 8.21 -6.40
CA TRP A 127 5.69 7.25 -7.45
C TRP A 127 6.18 7.74 -8.81
N GLN A 128 7.11 6.99 -9.40
CA GLN A 128 7.53 7.15 -10.79
C GLN A 128 7.20 5.88 -11.57
N HIS A 129 6.85 6.00 -12.86
CA HIS A 129 6.37 4.90 -13.69
C HIS A 129 7.30 3.67 -13.70
N ASP A 130 8.62 3.87 -13.60
CA ASP A 130 9.65 2.82 -13.68
C ASP A 130 10.12 2.32 -12.29
N SER A 131 9.30 2.49 -11.25
CA SER A 131 9.71 2.25 -9.86
C SER A 131 9.51 0.80 -9.36
N PHE A 132 9.37 -0.20 -10.23
CA PHE A 132 8.97 -1.57 -9.86
C PHE A 132 9.80 -2.65 -10.53
#